data_AF-F8PGM4-F1
#
_entry.id   AF-F8PGM4-F1
#
_cell.length_a   1.000
_cell.length_b   1.000
_cell.length_c   1.000
_cell.angle_alpha   90.00
_cell.angle_beta   90.00
_cell.angle_gamma   90.00
#
_symmetry.space_group_name_H-M   'P 1'
#
loop_
_entity.id
_entity.type
_entity.pdbx_description
1 polymer ?
#
loop_
_entity_poly.entity_id
_entity_poly.type
_entity_poly.pdbx_seq_one_letter_code
_entity_poly.pdbx_strand_id
1 'polypeptide(L)'
;QPSCPCLEYSEVINYATLGEFALLKHSRHNLLQKPWAIPTNREMTTKHYKVLRAREEIVRLNVEIRQLQAWIDYKDRHMQATTDMIKVTEPLIAAELQMVHREQCRINSIHWARLHHIYKLDGYSG
;
A
#
# COMPACT_ATOMS: atom_id res chain seq x y z
N GLN A 1 -6.77 50.73 19.27
CA GLN A 1 -6.86 49.50 18.46
C GLN A 1 -5.46 48.94 18.32
N PRO A 2 -5.22 47.62 18.50
CA PRO A 2 -3.91 47.09 18.13
C PRO A 2 -3.78 47.15 16.60
N SER A 3 -2.61 47.60 16.12
CA SER A 3 -2.29 47.67 14.70
C SER A 3 -2.29 46.26 14.11
N CYS A 4 -3.02 46.05 13.01
CA CYS A 4 -2.89 44.81 12.24
C CYS A 4 -1.44 44.69 11.76
N PRO A 5 -0.72 43.60 12.08
CA PRO A 5 0.61 43.37 11.56
C PRO A 5 0.54 43.22 10.03
N CYS A 6 1.45 43.89 9.32
CA CYS A 6 1.61 43.72 7.88
C CYS A 6 2.19 42.32 7.63
N LEU A 7 1.53 41.53 6.78
CA LEU A 7 1.94 40.16 6.47
C LEU A 7 2.69 40.12 5.15
N GLU A 8 3.86 39.49 5.16
CA GLU A 8 4.64 39.23 3.95
C GLU A 8 4.03 38.09 3.15
N TYR A 9 4.22 38.09 1.83
CA TYR A 9 3.65 37.06 0.95
C TYR A 9 4.11 35.64 1.32
N SER A 10 5.36 35.50 1.77
CA SER A 10 5.90 34.23 2.27
C SER A 10 5.17 33.71 3.52
N GLU A 11 4.74 34.61 4.41
CA GLU A 11 3.94 34.28 5.58
C GLU A 11 2.53 33.85 5.18
N VAL A 12 1.94 34.49 4.15
CA VAL A 12 0.63 34.09 3.60
C VAL A 12 0.68 32.68 3.02
N ILE A 13 1.73 32.34 2.26
CA ILE A 13 1.93 30.97 1.73
C ILE A 13 2.13 29.97 2.87
N ASN A 14 2.98 30.27 3.85
CA ASN A 14 3.17 29.41 5.01
C ASN A 14 1.84 29.20 5.77
N TYR A 15 1.05 30.26 5.96
CA TYR A 15 -0.27 30.15 6.58
C TYR A 15 -1.29 29.43 5.73
N ALA A 16 -1.24 29.48 4.40
CA ALA A 16 -2.10 28.68 3.54
C ALA A 16 -1.81 27.18 3.70
N THR A 17 -0.53 26.80 3.74
CA THR A 17 -0.11 25.40 3.97
C THR A 17 -0.45 24.89 5.38
N LEU A 18 -0.53 25.77 6.37
CA LEU A 18 -1.00 25.49 7.73
C LEU A 18 -2.52 25.60 7.88
N GLY A 19 -3.16 26.38 7.00
CA GLY A 19 -4.56 26.78 7.01
C GLY A 19 -5.52 25.69 6.60
N GLU A 20 -5.02 24.58 6.07
CA GLU A 20 -5.77 23.31 6.03
C GLU A 20 -6.27 22.90 7.43
N PHE A 21 -5.69 23.46 8.50
CA PHE A 21 -6.16 23.36 9.87
C PHE A 21 -6.42 24.75 10.47
N ALA A 22 -7.53 25.39 10.10
CA ALA A 22 -7.96 26.69 10.67
C ALA A 22 -7.98 26.69 12.22
N LEU A 23 -8.18 25.52 12.85
CA LEU A 23 -8.09 25.28 14.29
C LEU A 23 -6.73 25.64 14.92
N LEU A 24 -5.63 25.53 14.18
CA LEU A 24 -4.28 25.75 14.71
C LEU A 24 -3.89 27.23 14.77
N LYS A 25 -4.54 28.08 13.96
CA LYS A 25 -4.23 29.51 13.82
C LYS A 25 -4.46 30.31 15.11
N HIS A 26 -5.42 29.91 15.92
CA HIS A 26 -5.78 30.58 17.17
C HIS A 26 -5.41 29.78 18.43
N SER A 27 -4.56 28.75 18.28
CA SER A 27 -4.13 27.95 19.42
C SER A 27 -3.30 28.78 20.41
N ARG A 28 -3.71 28.76 21.68
CA ARG A 28 -3.04 29.45 22.80
C ARG A 28 -1.65 28.89 23.14
N HIS A 29 -1.19 27.86 22.45
CA HIS A 29 0.07 27.15 22.75
C HIS A 29 1.21 27.45 21.78
N ASN A 30 1.11 28.54 21.00
CA ASN A 30 2.12 28.93 20.01
C ASN A 30 2.48 27.76 19.09
N LEU A 31 1.48 27.00 18.63
CA LEU A 31 1.72 25.78 17.84
C LEU A 31 2.49 26.07 16.55
N LEU A 32 2.31 27.27 15.99
CA LEU A 32 3.04 27.74 14.81
C LEU A 32 4.55 27.92 15.05
N GLN A 33 4.98 28.06 16.31
CA GLN A 33 6.40 28.15 16.70
C GLN A 33 7.00 26.78 17.01
N LYS A 34 6.20 25.71 17.02
CA LYS A 34 6.73 24.36 17.25
C LYS A 34 7.59 23.94 16.06
N PRO A 35 8.69 23.19 16.28
CA PRO A 35 9.56 22.74 15.18
C PRO A 35 8.82 21.97 14.08
N TRP A 36 7.80 21.19 14.44
CA TRP A 36 6.97 20.45 13.48
C TRP A 36 6.01 21.34 12.69
N ALA A 37 5.81 22.61 13.07
CA ALA A 37 4.95 23.55 12.34
C ALA A 37 5.68 24.30 11.22
N ILE A 38 7.01 24.31 11.26
CA ILE A 38 7.87 24.90 10.24
C ILE A 38 7.78 24.03 8.97
N PRO A 39 7.42 24.59 7.79
CA PRO A 39 7.23 23.82 6.55
C PRO A 39 8.42 22.96 6.16
N THR A 40 9.64 23.51 6.20
CA THR A 40 10.87 22.78 5.89
C THR A 40 11.06 21.56 6.79
N ASN A 41 10.78 21.70 8.09
CA ASN A 41 10.91 20.59 9.04
C ASN A 41 9.87 19.51 8.78
N ARG A 42 8.64 19.88 8.41
CA ARG A 42 7.59 18.91 8.01
C ARG A 42 7.97 18.14 6.78
N GLU A 43 8.49 18.83 5.78
CA GLU A 43 8.91 18.21 4.53
C GLU A 43 10.05 17.22 4.79
N MET A 44 11.06 17.64 5.57
CA MET A 44 12.17 16.77 5.97
C MET A 44 11.69 15.57 6.79
N THR A 45 10.79 15.79 7.75
CA THR A 45 10.20 14.73 8.58
C THR A 45 9.41 13.74 7.72
N THR A 46 8.62 14.24 6.76
CA THR A 46 7.85 13.42 5.83
C THR A 46 8.78 12.57 4.96
N LYS A 47 9.84 13.16 4.39
CA LYS A 47 10.85 12.43 3.61
C LYS A 47 11.55 11.37 4.45
N HIS A 48 11.96 11.72 5.67
CA HIS A 48 12.61 10.80 6.60
C HIS A 48 11.74 9.58 6.89
N TYR A 49 10.47 9.79 7.30
CA TYR A 49 9.57 8.69 7.60
C TYR A 49 9.16 7.90 6.36
N LYS A 50 9.05 8.52 5.18
CA LYS A 50 8.84 7.79 3.92
C LYS A 50 9.97 6.79 3.67
N VAL A 51 11.22 7.19 3.86
CA VAL A 51 12.38 6.29 3.70
C VAL A 51 12.37 5.20 4.77
N LEU A 52 12.10 5.55 6.02
CA LEU A 52 12.04 4.58 7.12
C LEU A 52 10.96 3.52 6.87
N ARG A 53 9.74 3.95 6.54
CA ARG A 53 8.61 3.06 6.25
C ARG A 53 8.82 2.24 4.98
N ALA A 54 9.46 2.80 3.95
CA ALA A 54 9.78 2.04 2.74
C ALA A 54 10.69 0.85 3.06
N ARG A 55 11.66 1.00 3.98
CA ARG A 55 12.54 -0.11 4.40
C ARG A 55 11.77 -1.19 5.16
N GLU A 56 10.86 -0.79 6.05
CA GLU A 56 9.98 -1.73 6.76
C GLU A 56 9.05 -2.47 5.78
N GLU A 57 8.48 -1.75 4.81
CA GLU A 57 7.57 -2.32 3.84
C GLU A 57 8.27 -3.32 2.92
N ILE A 58 9.55 -3.11 2.55
CA ILE A 58 10.33 -4.12 1.81
C ILE A 58 10.39 -5.44 2.58
N VAL A 59 10.67 -5.41 3.89
CA VAL A 59 10.75 -6.61 4.72
C VAL A 59 9.39 -7.32 4.79
N ARG A 60 8.31 -6.55 4.96
CA ARG A 60 6.95 -7.07 5.00
C ARG A 60 6.53 -7.69 3.65
N LEU A 61 6.82 -7.00 2.55
CA LEU A 61 6.46 -7.47 1.21
C LEU A 61 7.13 -8.80 0.88
N ASN A 62 8.38 -9.03 1.29
CA ASN A 62 9.04 -10.34 1.10
C ASN A 62 8.21 -11.48 1.72
N VAL A 63 7.65 -11.27 2.93
CA VAL A 63 6.76 -12.26 3.56
C VAL A 63 5.44 -12.40 2.80
N GLU A 64 4.79 -11.29 2.44
CA GLU A 64 3.49 -11.31 1.76
C GLU A 64 3.57 -11.92 0.35
N ILE A 65 4.66 -11.69 -0.37
CA ILE A 65 4.93 -12.26 -1.69
C ILE A 65 4.93 -13.80 -1.63
N ARG A 66 5.57 -14.40 -0.62
CA ARG A 66 5.51 -15.86 -0.38
C ARG A 66 4.12 -16.35 -0.04
N GLN A 67 3.42 -15.61 0.83
CA GLN A 67 2.08 -15.99 1.24
C GLN A 67 1.12 -15.97 0.06
N LEU A 68 1.23 -14.97 -0.83
CA LEU A 68 0.46 -14.91 -2.06
C LEU A 68 0.73 -16.12 -2.95
N GLN A 69 2.00 -16.48 -3.14
CA GLN A 69 2.37 -17.68 -3.90
C GLN A 69 1.73 -18.95 -3.31
N ALA A 70 1.92 -19.17 -2.00
CA ALA A 70 1.39 -20.33 -1.31
C ALA A 70 -0.14 -20.41 -1.39
N TRP A 71 -0.82 -19.26 -1.32
CA TRP A 71 -2.27 -19.18 -1.46
C TRP A 71 -2.74 -19.55 -2.87
N ILE A 72 -2.06 -19.06 -3.92
CA ILE A 72 -2.33 -19.43 -5.32
C ILE A 72 -2.16 -20.95 -5.50
N ASP A 73 -1.02 -21.50 -5.06
CA ASP A 73 -0.71 -22.93 -5.18
C ASP A 73 -1.69 -23.82 -4.42
N TYR A 74 -2.15 -23.36 -3.24
CA TYR A 74 -3.15 -24.07 -2.46
C TYR A 74 -4.50 -24.08 -3.18
N LYS A 75 -4.96 -22.92 -3.64
CA LYS A 75 -6.26 -22.80 -4.30
C LYS A 75 -6.33 -23.59 -5.60
N ASP A 76 -5.29 -23.52 -6.43
CA ASP A 76 -5.25 -24.24 -7.70
C ASP A 76 -5.30 -25.76 -7.45
N ARG A 77 -4.51 -26.28 -6.49
CA ARG A 77 -4.57 -27.70 -6.10
C ARG A 77 -5.93 -28.11 -5.54
N HIS A 78 -6.52 -27.28 -4.67
CA HIS A 78 -7.82 -27.58 -4.07
C HIS A 78 -8.93 -27.64 -5.14
N MET A 79 -8.92 -26.70 -6.08
CA MET A 79 -9.91 -26.64 -7.15
C MET A 79 -9.80 -27.85 -8.09
N GLN A 80 -8.56 -28.25 -8.45
CA GLN A 80 -8.29 -29.45 -9.24
C GLN A 80 -8.78 -30.71 -8.52
N ALA A 81 -8.38 -30.90 -7.26
CA ALA A 81 -8.79 -32.06 -6.47
C ALA A 81 -10.31 -32.17 -6.31
N THR A 82 -10.98 -31.04 -6.07
CA THR A 82 -12.46 -31.00 -5.95
C THR A 82 -13.13 -31.37 -7.26
N THR A 83 -12.63 -30.82 -8.37
CA THR A 83 -13.10 -31.14 -9.72
C THR A 83 -12.98 -32.64 -10.00
N ASP A 84 -11.84 -33.23 -9.71
CA ASP A 84 -11.58 -34.65 -9.98
C ASP A 84 -12.46 -35.56 -9.11
N MET A 85 -12.70 -35.18 -7.86
CA MET A 85 -13.56 -35.89 -6.92
C MET A 85 -15.02 -35.96 -7.41
N ILE A 86 -15.57 -34.84 -7.88
CA ILE A 86 -16.98 -34.76 -8.26
C ILE A 86 -17.23 -35.15 -9.73
N LYS A 87 -16.19 -35.32 -10.54
CA LYS A 87 -16.29 -35.62 -11.97
C LYS A 87 -17.13 -36.85 -12.30
N VAL A 88 -17.10 -37.86 -11.43
CA VAL A 88 -17.85 -39.12 -11.60
C VAL A 88 -19.31 -38.95 -11.19
N THR A 89 -19.57 -38.25 -10.09
CA THR A 89 -20.92 -38.13 -9.50
C THR A 89 -21.73 -37.01 -10.15
N GLU A 90 -21.09 -35.89 -10.49
CA GLU A 90 -21.71 -34.64 -10.95
C GLU A 90 -20.93 -34.03 -12.12
N PRO A 91 -20.94 -34.65 -13.31
CA PRO A 91 -20.07 -34.27 -14.43
C PRO A 91 -20.34 -32.86 -14.98
N LEU A 92 -21.59 -32.37 -14.92
CA LEU A 92 -21.94 -31.02 -15.35
C LEU A 92 -21.33 -29.95 -14.42
N ILE A 93 -21.40 -30.17 -13.10
CA ILE A 93 -20.83 -29.27 -12.11
C ILE A 93 -19.30 -29.29 -12.20
N ALA A 94 -18.72 -30.48 -12.41
CA ALA A 94 -17.28 -30.60 -12.66
C ALA A 94 -16.83 -29.80 -13.90
N ALA A 95 -17.62 -29.80 -14.98
CA ALA A 95 -17.32 -29.04 -16.18
C ALA A 95 -17.34 -27.52 -15.92
N GLU A 96 -18.35 -27.02 -15.21
CA GLU A 96 -18.43 -25.61 -14.81
C GLU A 96 -17.25 -25.22 -13.90
N LEU A 97 -16.92 -26.06 -12.92
CA LEU A 97 -15.79 -25.82 -12.02
C LEU A 97 -14.45 -25.76 -12.79
N GLN A 98 -14.28 -26.61 -13.81
CA GLN A 98 -13.12 -26.54 -14.70
C GLN A 98 -13.07 -25.23 -15.50
N MET A 99 -14.20 -24.74 -15.97
CA MET A 99 -14.25 -23.47 -16.70
C MET A 99 -13.83 -22.30 -15.81
N VAL A 100 -14.39 -22.21 -14.60
CA VAL A 100 -14.01 -21.19 -13.61
C VAL A 100 -12.53 -21.31 -13.24
N HIS A 101 -12.04 -22.53 -13.01
CA HIS A 101 -10.65 -22.79 -12.70
C HIS A 101 -9.70 -22.32 -13.81
N ARG A 102 -10.03 -22.58 -15.09
CA ARG A 102 -9.22 -22.13 -16.23
C ARG A 102 -9.10 -20.63 -16.30
N GLU A 103 -10.18 -19.90 -16.03
CA GLU A 103 -10.13 -18.43 -16.00
C GLU A 103 -9.27 -17.94 -14.83
N GLN A 104 -9.38 -18.57 -13.67
CA GLN A 104 -8.52 -18.26 -12.53
C GLN A 104 -7.04 -18.55 -12.83
N CYS A 105 -6.72 -19.67 -13.49
CA CYS A 105 -5.35 -19.99 -13.92
C CYS A 105 -4.80 -18.93 -14.89
N ARG A 106 -5.64 -18.39 -15.77
CA ARG A 106 -5.26 -17.32 -16.70
C ARG A 106 -4.85 -16.06 -15.94
N ILE A 107 -5.62 -15.66 -14.93
CA ILE A 107 -5.27 -14.55 -14.03
C ILE A 107 -4.00 -14.87 -13.24
N ASN A 108 -3.92 -16.07 -12.66
CA ASN A 108 -2.77 -16.53 -11.88
C ASN A 108 -1.48 -16.53 -12.72
N SER A 109 -1.55 -16.81 -14.03
CA SER A 109 -0.37 -16.75 -14.92
C SER A 109 0.29 -15.37 -14.95
N ILE A 110 -0.50 -14.30 -14.86
CA ILE A 110 0.00 -12.91 -14.78
C ILE A 110 0.67 -12.68 -13.43
N HIS A 111 0.07 -13.18 -12.35
CA HIS A 111 0.65 -13.09 -11.01
C HIS A 111 1.98 -13.85 -10.96
N TRP A 112 2.06 -15.05 -11.51
CA TRP A 112 3.29 -15.84 -11.61
C TRP A 112 4.39 -15.11 -12.38
N ALA A 113 4.07 -14.48 -13.50
CA ALA A 113 5.05 -13.71 -14.26
C ALA A 113 5.61 -12.54 -13.44
N ARG A 114 4.75 -11.84 -12.67
CA ARG A 114 5.18 -10.75 -11.79
C ARG A 114 5.99 -11.24 -10.60
N LEU A 115 5.54 -12.31 -9.94
CA LEU A 115 6.27 -12.96 -8.84
C LEU A 115 7.67 -13.39 -9.31
N HIS A 116 7.77 -13.99 -10.49
CA HIS A 116 9.06 -14.39 -11.06
C HIS A 116 9.98 -13.20 -11.35
N HIS A 117 9.44 -12.04 -11.71
CA HIS A 117 10.22 -10.82 -11.83
C HIS A 117 10.70 -10.32 -10.46
N ILE A 118 9.82 -10.34 -9.46
CA ILE A 118 10.12 -9.94 -8.08
C ILE A 118 11.25 -10.80 -7.49
N TYR A 119 11.26 -12.11 -7.73
CA TYR A 119 12.32 -13.01 -7.25
C TYR A 119 13.71 -12.69 -7.80
N LYS A 120 13.78 -11.91 -8.88
CA LYS A 120 15.04 -11.46 -9.50
C LYS A 120 15.46 -10.07 -9.05
N LEU A 121 14.64 -9.38 -8.27
CA LEU A 121 14.98 -8.04 -7.77
C LEU A 121 16.07 -8.14 -6.72
N ASP A 122 16.99 -7.19 -6.77
CA ASP A 122 18.00 -7.02 -5.73
C ASP A 122 17.32 -6.64 -4.39
N GLY A 123 17.75 -7.27 -3.30
CA GLY A 123 17.13 -7.12 -1.98
C GLY A 123 15.89 -7.99 -1.72
N TYR A 124 15.42 -8.80 -2.68
CA TYR A 124 14.44 -9.84 -2.37
C TYR A 124 15.10 -10.93 -1.51
N SER A 125 14.58 -11.13 -0.29
CA SER A 125 15.16 -12.07 0.69
C SER A 125 14.30 -13.28 0.99
N GLY A 126 13.21 -13.46 0.23
CA GLY A 126 12.44 -14.69 0.26
C GLY A 126 10.97 -14.46 0.20
#